data_AF-A0A2G8I445-F1
#
_entry.id   AF-A0A2G8I445-F1
#
_cell.length_a   1.000
_cell.length_b   1.000
_cell.length_c   1.000
_cell.angle_alpha   90.00
_cell.angle_beta   90.00
_cell.angle_gamma   90.00
#
_symmetry.space_group_name_H-M   'P 1'
#
loop_
_entity.id
_entity.type
_entity.pdbx_description
1 polymer ?
#
loop_
_entity_poly.entity_id
_entity_poly.type
_entity_poly.pdbx_seq_one_letter_code
_entity_poly.pdbx_strand_id
1 'polypeptide(L)'
;MIKMFWNDSELNIGVASSDAIEAPLNSVLDKFYDLSEAENSFLGLKKSDNDIIQFAYLREDIWLVDIPVMAERGSYMKECEYQDCVDIIRSYYTDSWRIPSQFTLRKW
;
A
#
# COMPACT_ATOMS: atom_id res chain seq x y z
N MET A 1 -2.70 -1.08 15.96
CA MET A 1 -1.48 -1.72 15.44
C MET A 1 -1.63 -1.85 13.93
N ILE A 2 -0.57 -1.61 13.15
CA ILE A 2 -0.64 -1.70 11.69
C ILE A 2 -0.51 -3.17 11.27
N LYS A 3 -1.36 -3.59 10.35
CA LYS A 3 -1.33 -4.91 9.75
C LYS A 3 -0.92 -4.82 8.28
N MET A 4 -0.17 -5.81 7.81
CA MET A 4 0.31 -5.95 6.45
C MET A 4 -0.37 -7.13 5.75
N PHE A 5 -0.70 -6.93 4.49
CA PHE A 5 -1.16 -7.95 3.55
C PHE A 5 -0.44 -7.73 2.21
N TRP A 6 -0.31 -8.74 1.37
CA TRP A 6 0.41 -8.61 0.10
C TRP A 6 0.04 -9.73 -0.87
N ASN A 7 0.35 -9.51 -2.14
CA ASN A 7 0.39 -10.52 -3.17
C ASN A 7 1.68 -10.36 -3.95
N ASP A 8 2.44 -11.43 -4.09
CA ASP A 8 3.58 -11.52 -4.97
C ASP A 8 3.18 -12.46 -6.13
N SER A 9 2.94 -11.87 -7.30
CA SER A 9 2.37 -12.60 -8.44
C SER A 9 3.39 -13.50 -9.12
N GLU A 10 4.68 -13.20 -9.03
CA GLU A 10 5.74 -14.01 -9.61
C GLU A 10 6.01 -15.26 -8.76
N LEU A 11 6.08 -15.09 -7.44
CA LEU A 11 6.32 -16.19 -6.50
C LEU A 11 5.04 -16.97 -6.15
N ASN A 12 3.87 -16.43 -6.50
CA ASN A 12 2.55 -16.98 -6.16
C ASN A 12 2.38 -17.19 -4.64
N ILE A 13 2.78 -16.18 -3.87
CA ILE A 13 2.68 -16.15 -2.40
C ILE A 13 2.02 -14.86 -1.95
N GLY A 14 1.32 -14.90 -0.82
CA GLY A 14 0.61 -13.73 -0.32
C GLY A 14 -0.07 -13.96 1.01
N VAL A 15 -0.53 -12.86 1.59
CA VAL A 15 -1.47 -12.85 2.71
C VAL A 15 -2.64 -11.97 2.29
N ALA A 16 -3.85 -12.53 2.32
CA ALA A 16 -5.06 -11.80 1.99
C ALA A 16 -5.35 -10.69 3.01
N SER A 17 -6.06 -9.64 2.61
CA SER A 17 -6.43 -8.54 3.51
C SER A 17 -7.28 -9.01 4.71
N SER A 18 -8.07 -10.07 4.56
CA SER A 18 -8.81 -10.74 5.65
C SER A 18 -7.89 -11.28 6.74
N ASP A 19 -6.71 -11.76 6.35
CA ASP A 19 -5.75 -12.48 7.19
C ASP A 19 -4.50 -11.64 7.49
N ALA A 20 -4.60 -10.32 7.29
CA ALA A 20 -3.48 -9.38 7.45
C ALA A 20 -2.81 -9.53 8.81
N ILE A 21 -1.48 -9.57 8.79
CA ILE A 21 -0.65 -9.86 9.97
C ILE A 21 -0.09 -8.59 10.58
N GLU A 22 0.06 -8.53 11.90
CA GLU A 22 0.71 -7.41 12.56
C GLU A 22 2.16 -7.30 12.09
N ALA A 23 2.57 -6.10 11.67
CA ALA A 23 3.90 -5.87 11.10
C ALA A 23 4.53 -4.59 11.65
N PRO A 24 5.76 -4.65 12.21
CA PRO A 24 6.52 -3.45 12.51
C PRO A 24 7.02 -2.80 11.22
N LEU A 25 7.35 -1.50 11.29
CA LEU A 25 7.77 -0.70 10.14
C LEU A 25 8.89 -1.37 9.33
N ASN A 26 9.94 -1.88 10.00
CA ASN A 26 11.07 -2.50 9.31
C ASN A 26 10.64 -3.73 8.50
N SER A 27 9.79 -4.60 9.05
CA SER A 27 9.30 -5.77 8.31
C SER A 27 8.47 -5.40 7.08
N VAL A 28 7.74 -4.29 7.13
CA VAL A 28 7.04 -3.78 5.95
C VAL A 28 8.01 -3.26 4.90
N LEU A 29 9.02 -2.50 5.31
CA LEU A 29 10.03 -1.97 4.39
C LEU A 29 10.84 -3.09 3.73
N ASP A 30 11.26 -4.08 4.51
CA ASP A 30 11.94 -5.27 3.99
C ASP A 30 11.03 -6.01 3.00
N LYS A 31 9.76 -6.23 3.36
CA LYS A 31 8.83 -6.91 2.46
C LYS A 31 8.51 -6.12 1.20
N PHE A 32 8.47 -4.79 1.26
CA PHE A 32 8.25 -3.93 0.11
C PHE A 32 9.45 -3.96 -0.84
N TYR A 33 10.68 -3.96 -0.30
CA TYR A 33 11.91 -4.11 -1.07
C TYR A 33 12.00 -5.48 -1.76
N ASP A 34 11.58 -6.54 -1.08
CA ASP A 34 11.61 -7.92 -1.60
C ASP A 34 10.42 -8.27 -2.51
N LEU A 35 9.46 -7.36 -2.70
CA LEU A 35 8.26 -7.63 -3.51
C LEU A 35 8.62 -7.64 -4.99
N SER A 36 8.21 -8.68 -5.73
CA SER A 36 8.47 -8.74 -7.16
C SER A 36 7.89 -7.56 -7.92
N GLU A 37 8.69 -7.03 -8.85
CA GLU A 37 8.30 -6.02 -9.85
C GLU A 37 7.47 -6.66 -10.98
N ALA A 38 6.39 -7.34 -10.62
CA ALA A 38 5.53 -8.07 -11.53
C ALA A 38 4.10 -7.52 -11.49
N GLU A 39 3.43 -7.52 -12.64
CA GLU A 39 2.02 -7.13 -12.73
C GLU A 39 1.17 -7.95 -11.73
N ASN A 40 0.24 -7.29 -11.04
CA ASN A 40 -0.55 -7.83 -9.93
C ASN A 40 0.21 -8.06 -8.61
N SER A 41 1.49 -7.73 -8.51
CA SER A 41 2.17 -7.68 -7.21
C SER A 41 1.81 -6.41 -6.45
N PHE A 42 1.48 -6.55 -5.17
CA PHE A 42 1.15 -5.42 -4.32
C PHE A 42 1.49 -5.69 -2.85
N LEU A 43 1.71 -4.61 -2.11
CA LEU A 43 1.75 -4.59 -0.65
C LEU A 43 0.66 -3.67 -0.14
N GLY A 44 -0.04 -4.08 0.92
CA GLY A 44 -1.06 -3.27 1.55
C GLY A 44 -0.88 -3.21 3.07
N LEU A 45 -1.25 -2.06 3.63
CA LEU A 45 -1.24 -1.78 5.05
C LEU A 45 -2.64 -1.40 5.49
N LYS A 46 -3.04 -1.84 6.69
CA LYS A 46 -4.30 -1.40 7.30
C LYS A 46 -4.18 -1.17 8.80
N LYS A 47 -4.73 -0.05 9.28
CA LYS A 47 -4.96 0.22 10.71
C LYS A 47 -6.36 -0.23 11.15
N SER A 48 -7.32 -0.18 10.23
CA SER A 48 -8.70 -0.64 10.39
C SER A 48 -9.31 -0.94 9.02
N ASP A 49 -10.52 -1.49 8.94
CA ASP A 49 -11.16 -1.77 7.65
C ASP A 49 -11.49 -0.49 6.84
N ASN A 50 -11.45 0.69 7.48
CA ASN A 50 -11.66 2.00 6.84
C ASN A 50 -10.36 2.81 6.67
N ASP A 51 -9.22 2.26 7.08
CA ASP A 51 -7.91 2.90 6.97
C ASP A 51 -6.94 1.89 6.36
N ILE A 52 -6.91 1.89 5.03
CA ILE A 52 -6.19 0.97 4.17
C ILE A 52 -5.39 1.79 3.15
N ILE A 53 -4.16 1.38 2.89
CA ILE A 53 -3.34 1.87 1.78
C ILE A 53 -2.71 0.69 1.06
N GLN A 54 -2.71 0.71 -0.26
CA GLN A 54 -2.10 -0.32 -1.10
C GLN A 54 -1.09 0.30 -2.06
N PHE A 55 0.01 -0.40 -2.30
CA PHE A 55 1.09 -0.06 -3.22
C PHE A 55 1.17 -1.21 -4.23
N ALA A 56 0.70 -1.00 -5.46
CA ALA A 56 0.71 -2.00 -6.52
C ALA A 56 1.77 -1.67 -7.55
N TYR A 57 2.58 -2.65 -7.95
CA TYR A 57 3.56 -2.46 -9.01
C TYR A 57 2.84 -2.14 -10.33
N LEU A 58 3.34 -1.13 -11.05
CA LEU A 58 2.75 -0.68 -12.31
C LEU A 58 3.68 -0.93 -13.49
N ARG A 59 4.88 -0.34 -13.47
CA ARG A 59 5.91 -0.45 -14.53
C ARG A 59 7.16 0.33 -14.13
N GLU A 60 8.36 -0.07 -14.57
CA GLU A 60 9.56 0.79 -14.55
C GLU A 60 9.81 1.53 -13.22
N ASP A 61 9.77 0.81 -12.09
CA ASP A 61 9.89 1.39 -10.73
C ASP A 61 8.77 2.36 -10.30
N ILE A 62 7.67 2.39 -11.07
CA ILE A 62 6.44 3.11 -10.74
C ILE A 62 5.47 2.18 -10.05
N TRP A 63 4.95 2.66 -8.93
CA TRP A 63 3.93 2.04 -8.10
C TRP A 63 2.67 2.88 -8.12
N LEU A 64 1.52 2.22 -8.20
CA LEU A 64 0.23 2.84 -7.97
C LEU A 64 -0.11 2.75 -6.48
N VAL A 65 -0.19 3.90 -5.82
CA VAL A 65 -0.67 4.00 -4.45
C VAL A 65 -2.17 4.25 -4.47
N ASP A 66 -2.94 3.39 -3.81
CA ASP A 66 -4.39 3.38 -3.76
C ASP A 66 -4.88 3.41 -2.30
N ILE A 67 -5.71 4.40 -1.97
CA ILE A 67 -6.32 4.59 -0.65
C ILE A 67 -7.84 4.63 -0.83
N PRO A 68 -8.55 3.51 -0.60
CA PRO A 68 -10.00 3.43 -0.76
C PRO A 68 -10.73 4.26 0.29
N VAL A 69 -11.75 5.01 -0.14
CA VAL A 69 -12.62 5.82 0.70
C VAL A 69 -14.08 5.48 0.41
N MET A 70 -14.62 4.57 1.22
CA MET A 70 -15.98 4.02 1.03
C MET A 70 -17.07 5.10 1.01
N ALA A 71 -16.92 6.15 1.81
CA ALA A 71 -17.88 7.27 1.85
C ALA A 71 -17.96 8.03 0.51
N GLU A 72 -16.86 8.09 -0.23
CA GLU A 72 -16.76 8.78 -1.52
C GLU A 72 -17.03 7.86 -2.72
N ARG A 73 -17.21 6.55 -2.46
CA ARG A 73 -17.30 5.50 -3.48
C ARG A 73 -16.14 5.61 -4.48
N GLY A 74 -14.92 5.68 -3.96
CA GLY A 74 -13.73 5.86 -4.78
C GLY A 74 -12.45 5.66 -4.01
N SER A 75 -11.35 5.91 -4.69
CA SER A 75 -10.00 5.84 -4.14
C SER A 75 -9.24 7.12 -4.39
N TYR A 76 -8.48 7.57 -3.39
CA TYR A 76 -7.38 8.49 -3.64
C TYR A 76 -6.22 7.70 -4.26
N MET A 77 -5.76 8.15 -5.42
CA MET A 77 -4.74 7.45 -6.20
C MET A 77 -3.59 8.37 -6.61
N LYS A 78 -2.37 7.85 -6.63
CA LYS A 78 -1.18 8.51 -7.18
C LYS A 78 -0.17 7.48 -7.70
N GLU A 79 0.46 7.77 -8.83
CA GLU A 79 1.68 7.05 -9.27
C GLU A 79 2.89 7.62 -8.51
N CYS A 80 3.70 6.74 -7.94
CA CYS A 80 4.84 7.05 -7.09
C CYS A 80 6.06 6.23 -7.51
N GLU A 81 7.25 6.78 -7.36
CA GLU A 81 8.51 6.02 -7.40
C GLU A 81 8.70 5.24 -6.09
N TYR A 82 9.66 4.32 -6.05
CA TYR A 82 9.96 3.54 -4.84
C TYR A 82 10.20 4.41 -3.61
N GLN A 83 11.00 5.48 -3.73
CA GLN A 83 11.33 6.34 -2.59
C GLN A 83 10.11 7.10 -2.05
N ASP A 84 9.21 7.55 -2.94
CA ASP A 84 7.92 8.14 -2.57
C ASP A 84 7.08 7.13 -1.75
N CYS A 85 7.06 5.86 -2.18
CA CYS A 85 6.33 4.81 -1.48
C CYS A 85 6.89 4.55 -0.09
N VAL A 86 8.22 4.47 0.04
CA VAL A 86 8.92 4.30 1.32
C VAL A 86 8.58 5.43 2.29
N ASP A 87 8.57 6.69 1.83
CA ASP A 87 8.26 7.83 2.68
C ASP A 87 6.79 7.85 3.10
N ILE A 88 5.89 7.42 2.21
CA ILE A 88 4.47 7.21 2.53
C ILE A 88 4.31 6.11 3.59
N ILE A 89 5.00 4.97 3.45
CA ILE A 89 4.97 3.87 4.43
C ILE A 89 5.43 4.39 5.79
N ARG A 90 6.56 5.10 5.86
CA ARG A 90 7.06 5.67 7.13
C ARG A 90 6.05 6.63 7.75
N SER A 91 5.46 7.51 6.95
CA SER A 91 4.43 8.44 7.40
C SER A 91 3.19 7.72 7.93
N TYR A 92 2.79 6.61 7.30
CA TYR A 92 1.66 5.78 7.72
C TYR A 92 1.83 5.20 9.13
N TYR A 93 3.08 4.97 9.56
CA TYR A 93 3.42 4.51 10.92
C TYR A 93 3.38 5.60 12.00
N THR A 94 3.04 6.84 11.64
CA THR A 94 2.88 7.95 12.58
C THR A 94 1.40 8.20 12.93
N ASP A 95 1.16 8.85 14.08
CA ASP A 95 -0.18 9.34 14.46
C ASP A 95 -0.66 10.52 13.59
N SER A 96 0.28 11.17 12.91
CA SER A 96 0.06 12.29 12.01
C SER A 96 -0.28 11.90 10.56
N TRP A 97 -0.38 10.60 10.25
CA TRP A 97 -0.70 10.14 8.90
C TRP A 97 -1.96 10.82 8.34
N ARG A 98 -1.85 11.43 7.16
CA ARG A 98 -2.97 11.98 6.39
C ARG A 98 -2.72 11.68 4.92
N ILE A 99 -3.80 11.54 4.14
CA ILE A 99 -3.70 11.39 2.69
C ILE A 99 -2.96 12.61 2.12
N PRO A 100 -1.84 12.44 1.42
CA PRO A 100 -1.10 13.56 0.86
C PRO A 100 -1.92 14.31 -0.21
N SER A 101 -1.81 15.63 -0.26
CA SER A 101 -2.65 16.49 -1.13
C SER A 101 -2.46 16.25 -2.64
N GLN A 102 -1.35 15.60 -3.03
CA GLN A 102 -1.05 15.23 -4.41
C GLN A 102 -1.86 14.02 -4.91
N PHE A 103 -2.59 13.33 -4.04
CA PHE A 103 -3.47 12.23 -4.46
C PHE A 103 -4.74 12.76 -5.10
N THR A 104 -5.19 12.09 -6.16
CA THR A 104 -6.43 12.44 -6.86
C THR A 104 -7.53 11.43 -6.55
N LEU A 105 -8.70 11.89 -6.14
CA LEU A 105 -9.87 11.04 -5.95
C LEU A 105 -10.39 10.55 -7.31
N ARG A 106 -10.43 9.24 -7.51
CA ARG A 106 -11.09 8.57 -8.63
C ARG A 106 -12.31 7.81 -8.10
N LYS A 107 -13.49 8.17 -8.57
CA LYS A 107 -14.75 7.50 -8.22
C LYS A 107 -14.88 6.18 -8.97
N TRP A 108 -15.49 5.20 -8.31
CA TRP A 108 -15.89 3.92 -8.90
C TRP A 108 -17.33 4.00 -9.43
#